data_AF-A0A258AKI0-F1
#
_entry.id   AF-A0A258AKI0-F1
#
_cell.length_a   1.000
_cell.length_b   1.000
_cell.length_c   1.000
_cell.angle_alpha   90.00
_cell.angle_beta   90.00
_cell.angle_gamma   90.00
#
_symmetry.space_group_name_H-M   'P 1'
#
loop_
_entity.id
_entity.type
_entity.pdbx_description
1 polymer ?
#
loop_
_entity_poly.entity_id
_entity_poly.type
_entity_poly.pdbx_seq_one_letter_code
_entity_poly.pdbx_strand_id
1 'polypeptide(L)'
;SYTLKASAPGDHALTARVIDPSGATKEHSISIAVFDNKTKDSLPWKEEFALANRTTSDDGKTSWTATRSKGVFEVKENALFINDKGDEGIFRTGEINITQSPVDISLDISSQGGVDKGDYVKLYQIVDGGTEKLIGEIKGRQSHLSTMRGTATGKKLILIMRSKVSSDDEVFIIDNLKVTPR
;
A
#
# COMPACT_ATOMS: atom_id res chain seq x y z
N SER A 1 2.80 -15.20 -26.32
CA SER A 1 2.09 -14.31 -25.39
C SER A 1 0.68 -14.08 -25.91
N TYR A 2 -0.30 -13.92 -25.03
CA TYR A 2 -1.66 -13.49 -25.40
C TYR A 2 -1.78 -12.00 -25.11
N THR A 3 -2.47 -11.25 -25.97
CA THR A 3 -2.75 -9.82 -25.77
C THR A 3 -4.25 -9.63 -25.63
N LEU A 4 -4.67 -9.02 -24.54
CA LEU A 4 -6.06 -8.65 -24.31
C LEU A 4 -6.20 -7.14 -24.49
N LYS A 5 -7.24 -6.69 -25.18
CA LYS A 5 -7.60 -5.28 -25.26
C LYS A 5 -8.75 -5.03 -24.29
N ALA A 6 -8.45 -4.39 -23.17
CA ALA A 6 -9.48 -3.91 -22.27
C ALA A 6 -10.32 -2.84 -22.97
N SER A 7 -11.66 -2.94 -22.87
CA SER A 7 -12.58 -1.93 -23.41
C SER A 7 -12.65 -0.67 -22.55
N ALA A 8 -12.23 -0.77 -21.29
CA ALA A 8 -12.15 0.33 -20.33
C ALA A 8 -11.14 0.00 -19.20
N PRO A 9 -10.67 1.02 -18.44
CA PRO A 9 -9.94 0.80 -17.20
C PRO A 9 -10.74 -0.01 -16.17
N GLY A 10 -10.06 -0.79 -15.34
CA GLY A 10 -10.62 -1.59 -14.25
C GLY A 10 -9.93 -2.95 -14.10
N ASP A 11 -10.48 -3.77 -13.20
CA ASP A 11 -10.05 -5.15 -13.02
C ASP A 11 -10.73 -6.05 -14.06
N HIS A 12 -9.93 -6.86 -14.75
CA HIS A 12 -10.38 -7.79 -15.77
C HIS A 12 -10.02 -9.21 -15.36
N ALA A 13 -10.99 -10.12 -15.34
CA ALA A 13 -10.72 -11.54 -15.09
C ALA A 13 -10.39 -12.26 -16.40
N LEU A 14 -9.24 -12.93 -16.45
CA LEU A 14 -8.92 -13.91 -17.49
C LEU A 14 -9.11 -15.31 -16.90
N THR A 15 -10.12 -16.03 -17.40
CA THR A 15 -10.34 -17.44 -17.04
C THR A 15 -9.75 -18.36 -18.11
N ALA A 16 -8.75 -19.14 -17.72
CA ALA A 16 -8.23 -20.24 -18.51
C ALA A 16 -8.97 -21.53 -18.16
N ARG A 17 -9.53 -22.20 -19.17
CA ARG A 17 -10.15 -23.52 -19.05
C ARG A 17 -9.36 -24.55 -19.85
N VAL A 18 -9.00 -25.65 -19.20
CA VAL A 18 -8.36 -26.82 -19.83
C VAL A 18 -9.38 -27.95 -19.87
N ILE A 19 -9.45 -28.65 -21.01
CA ILE A 19 -10.31 -29.81 -21.23
C ILE A 19 -9.42 -30.96 -21.68
N ASP A 20 -9.50 -32.12 -21.02
CA ASP A 20 -8.77 -33.31 -21.46
C ASP A 20 -9.56 -34.10 -22.52
N PRO A 21 -8.95 -35.10 -23.20
CA PRO A 21 -9.65 -35.89 -24.22
C PRO A 21 -10.85 -36.69 -23.69
N SER A 22 -10.93 -36.94 -22.39
CA SER A 22 -12.07 -37.60 -21.74
C SER A 22 -13.22 -36.65 -21.42
N GLY A 23 -13.02 -35.34 -21.62
CA GLY A 23 -13.98 -34.28 -21.36
C GLY A 23 -13.89 -33.68 -19.95
N ALA A 24 -12.93 -34.09 -19.13
CA ALA A 24 -12.74 -33.49 -17.81
C ALA A 24 -12.23 -32.05 -17.97
N THR A 25 -12.73 -31.13 -17.13
CA THR A 25 -12.39 -29.71 -17.21
C THR A 25 -11.76 -29.18 -15.94
N LYS A 26 -10.85 -28.21 -16.08
CA LYS A 26 -10.31 -27.42 -14.97
C LYS A 26 -10.23 -25.96 -15.37
N GLU A 27 -10.68 -25.07 -14.49
CA GLU A 27 -10.61 -23.63 -14.70
C GLU A 27 -9.66 -22.97 -13.69
N HIS A 28 -9.04 -21.88 -14.12
CA HIS A 28 -8.28 -20.98 -13.28
C HIS A 28 -8.49 -19.54 -13.75
N SER A 29 -8.73 -18.63 -12.82
CA SER A 29 -8.92 -17.21 -13.11
C SER A 29 -7.75 -16.40 -12.55
N ILE A 30 -7.25 -15.48 -13.37
CA ILE A 30 -6.32 -14.43 -12.93
C ILE A 30 -7.01 -13.08 -13.09
N SER A 31 -6.82 -12.18 -12.13
CA SER A 31 -7.25 -10.79 -12.26
C SER A 31 -6.09 -9.97 -12.84
N ILE A 32 -6.39 -9.18 -13.87
CA ILE A 32 -5.47 -8.27 -14.54
C ILE A 32 -6.07 -6.88 -14.41
N ALA A 33 -5.38 -6.00 -13.69
CA ALA A 33 -5.83 -4.64 -13.51
C ALA A 33 -5.25 -3.76 -14.62
N VAL A 34 -6.12 -3.10 -15.38
CA VAL A 34 -5.73 -2.19 -16.46
C VAL A 34 -6.21 -0.81 -16.08
N PHE A 35 -5.30 0.13 -15.84
CA PHE A 35 -5.67 1.51 -15.53
C PHE A 35 -5.19 2.43 -16.64
N ASP A 36 -6.00 3.44 -16.96
CA ASP A 36 -5.49 4.55 -17.77
C ASP A 36 -4.67 5.50 -16.88
N ASN A 37 -3.84 6.33 -17.52
CA ASN A 37 -3.06 7.35 -16.82
C ASN A 37 -3.94 8.42 -16.13
N LYS A 38 -5.28 8.37 -16.27
CA LYS A 38 -6.21 9.29 -15.60
C LYS A 38 -6.72 8.74 -14.28
N THR A 39 -6.94 7.44 -14.18
CA THR A 39 -7.53 6.76 -13.02
C THR A 39 -6.48 6.14 -12.11
N LYS A 40 -5.34 5.72 -12.67
CA LYS A 40 -4.20 5.27 -11.86
C LYS A 40 -3.68 6.41 -11.00
N ASP A 41 -3.49 6.13 -9.72
CA ASP A 41 -2.97 7.06 -8.73
C ASP A 41 -3.71 8.42 -8.70
N SER A 42 -5.01 8.38 -9.00
CA SER A 42 -5.90 9.56 -8.99
C SER A 42 -6.67 9.68 -7.68
N LEU A 43 -7.22 10.86 -7.41
CA LEU A 43 -8.05 11.10 -6.24
C LEU A 43 -9.49 10.58 -6.42
N PRO A 44 -10.14 10.07 -5.36
CA PRO A 44 -9.54 9.73 -4.07
C PRO A 44 -8.62 8.51 -4.21
N TRP A 45 -7.41 8.65 -3.67
CA TRP A 45 -6.45 7.56 -3.59
C TRP A 45 -6.69 6.84 -2.26
N LYS A 46 -7.05 5.56 -2.29
CA LYS A 46 -7.40 4.79 -1.10
C LYS A 46 -6.82 3.40 -1.22
N GLU A 47 -5.85 3.11 -0.37
CA GLU A 47 -5.28 1.79 -0.23
C GLU A 47 -5.89 1.10 1.00
N GLU A 48 -6.51 -0.05 0.75
CA GLU A 48 -7.16 -0.91 1.75
C GLU A 48 -6.44 -2.26 1.89
N PHE A 49 -5.32 -2.42 1.18
CA PHE A 49 -4.48 -3.62 1.15
C PHE A 49 -5.25 -4.91 0.87
N ALA A 50 -6.38 -4.83 0.15
CA ALA A 50 -7.25 -5.95 -0.22
C ALA A 50 -6.61 -6.82 -1.31
N LEU A 51 -5.40 -7.28 -1.03
CA LEU A 51 -4.48 -8.00 -1.89
C LEU A 51 -4.10 -9.33 -1.22
N ALA A 52 -3.48 -10.22 -1.98
CA ALA A 52 -3.07 -11.52 -1.45
C ALA A 52 -2.03 -11.35 -0.34
N ASN A 53 -2.05 -12.24 0.66
CA ASN A 53 -1.00 -12.30 1.67
C ASN A 53 0.38 -12.42 1.00
N ARG A 54 1.39 -11.77 1.60
CA ARG A 54 2.78 -11.65 1.09
C ARG A 54 2.95 -10.70 -0.10
N THR A 55 1.95 -9.90 -0.42
CA THR A 55 2.10 -8.86 -1.45
C THR A 55 3.01 -7.75 -0.94
N THR A 56 4.06 -7.41 -1.70
CA THR A 56 5.04 -6.37 -1.38
C THR A 56 5.07 -5.24 -2.42
N SER A 57 4.20 -5.30 -3.42
CA SER A 57 3.99 -4.22 -4.38
C SER A 57 2.61 -4.32 -5.00
N ASP A 58 2.03 -3.17 -5.33
CA ASP A 58 0.83 -3.05 -6.14
C ASP A 58 1.12 -2.12 -7.33
N ASP A 59 0.73 -2.54 -8.52
CA ASP A 59 0.81 -1.75 -9.74
C ASP A 59 -0.58 -1.37 -10.29
N GLY A 60 -1.62 -1.66 -9.52
CA GLY A 60 -3.02 -1.43 -9.83
C GLY A 60 -3.45 0.04 -9.67
N LYS A 61 -4.64 0.26 -9.10
CA LYS A 61 -5.25 1.59 -8.99
C LYS A 61 -4.42 2.50 -8.08
N THR A 62 -3.92 1.92 -7.00
CA THR A 62 -3.05 2.53 -6.00
C THR A 62 -1.68 1.87 -6.11
N SER A 63 -0.73 2.54 -6.75
CA SER A 63 0.59 1.92 -6.93
C SER A 63 1.50 2.17 -5.73
N TRP A 64 2.25 1.15 -5.34
CA TRP A 64 3.23 1.23 -4.28
C TRP A 64 4.20 0.04 -4.26
N THR A 65 5.29 0.18 -3.52
CA THR A 65 6.26 -0.87 -3.21
C THR A 65 6.61 -0.83 -1.73
N ALA A 66 6.70 -2.00 -1.09
CA ALA A 66 7.23 -2.20 0.26
C ALA A 66 8.52 -3.02 0.17
N THR A 67 9.61 -2.51 0.76
CA THR A 67 10.89 -3.18 0.77
C THR A 67 11.46 -3.22 2.18
N ARG A 68 12.06 -4.36 2.53
CA ARG A 68 12.78 -4.55 3.79
C ARG A 68 13.83 -5.63 3.58
N SER A 69 15.07 -5.38 3.99
CA SER A 69 16.19 -6.32 3.83
C SER A 69 16.04 -7.58 4.68
N LYS A 70 15.42 -7.44 5.86
CA LYS A 70 15.16 -8.50 6.83
C LYS A 70 13.85 -8.24 7.58
N GLY A 71 13.13 -9.31 7.90
CA GLY A 71 11.85 -9.25 8.59
C GLY A 71 10.68 -9.13 7.62
N VAL A 72 9.49 -8.95 8.16
CA VAL A 72 8.24 -8.87 7.39
C VAL A 72 7.90 -7.42 7.07
N PHE A 73 7.55 -7.14 5.81
CA PHE A 73 6.90 -5.91 5.38
C PHE A 73 6.02 -6.18 4.15
N GLU A 74 4.83 -6.70 4.38
CA GLU A 74 3.97 -7.25 3.33
C GLU A 74 2.49 -7.13 3.71
N VAL A 75 1.61 -7.32 2.73
CA VAL A 75 0.17 -7.47 2.99
C VAL A 75 -0.09 -8.76 3.75
N LYS A 76 -0.86 -8.67 4.82
CA LYS A 76 -1.40 -9.81 5.56
C LYS A 76 -2.79 -9.45 6.08
N GLU A 77 -3.78 -10.30 5.79
CA GLU A 77 -5.16 -10.15 6.27
C GLU A 77 -5.77 -8.78 5.92
N ASN A 78 -5.55 -8.32 4.69
CA ASN A 78 -6.00 -7.01 4.18
C ASN A 78 -5.41 -5.79 4.92
N ALA A 79 -4.21 -5.89 5.45
CA ALA A 79 -3.47 -4.77 6.02
C ALA A 79 -1.98 -4.89 5.70
N LEU A 80 -1.26 -3.77 5.74
CA LEU A 80 0.19 -3.78 5.63
C LEU A 80 0.79 -4.12 7.01
N PHE A 81 1.55 -5.21 7.04
CA PHE A 81 2.04 -5.82 8.28
C PHE A 81 3.56 -5.67 8.38
N ILE A 82 4.04 -5.13 9.50
CA ILE A 82 5.46 -5.12 9.86
C ILE A 82 5.64 -5.96 11.11
N ASN A 83 6.53 -6.94 11.04
CA ASN A 83 6.89 -7.84 12.13
C ASN A 83 8.26 -8.45 11.85
N ASP A 84 8.78 -9.27 12.76
CA ASP A 84 10.04 -10.01 12.65
C ASP A 84 11.24 -9.06 12.61
N LYS A 85 12.14 -9.19 13.60
CA LYS A 85 13.20 -8.22 13.84
C LYS A 85 14.01 -7.98 12.57
N GLY A 86 14.19 -6.70 12.24
CA GLY A 86 14.87 -6.33 11.01
C GLY A 86 15.33 -4.89 10.94
N ASP A 87 15.85 -4.54 9.76
CA ASP A 87 16.21 -3.16 9.43
C ASP A 87 14.95 -2.31 9.22
N GLU A 88 15.15 -1.01 8.99
CA GLU A 88 14.06 -0.11 8.60
C GLU A 88 13.49 -0.57 7.25
N GLY A 89 12.18 -0.81 7.21
CA GLY A 89 11.42 -1.06 5.99
C GLY A 89 10.95 0.24 5.37
N ILE A 90 10.86 0.28 4.04
CA ILE A 90 10.38 1.42 3.26
C ILE A 90 9.17 1.01 2.41
N PHE A 91 8.04 1.66 2.66
CA PHE A 91 6.90 1.67 1.75
C PHE A 91 6.89 3.00 0.98
N ARG A 92 6.64 2.95 -0.32
CA ARG A 92 6.65 4.12 -1.20
C ARG A 92 5.52 3.99 -2.21
N THR A 93 4.69 5.02 -2.32
CA THR A 93 3.65 5.08 -3.37
C THR A 93 4.24 5.41 -4.74
N GLY A 94 3.45 5.20 -5.79
CA GLY A 94 3.62 5.93 -7.05
C GLY A 94 3.35 7.43 -6.90
N GLU A 95 3.31 8.11 -8.04
CA GLU A 95 2.99 9.54 -8.10
C GLU A 95 1.48 9.75 -8.09
N ILE A 96 0.95 10.19 -6.95
CA ILE A 96 -0.47 10.52 -6.78
C ILE A 96 -0.74 11.90 -7.40
N ASN A 97 -1.70 11.96 -8.33
CA ASN A 97 -2.09 13.20 -8.97
C ASN A 97 -3.01 14.02 -8.06
N ILE A 98 -2.50 15.16 -7.57
CA ILE A 98 -3.21 16.09 -6.69
C ILE A 98 -3.45 17.46 -7.34
N THR A 99 -3.36 17.56 -8.67
CA THR A 99 -3.44 18.83 -9.41
C THR A 99 -4.77 19.59 -9.20
N GLN A 100 -5.85 18.88 -8.91
CA GLN A 100 -7.20 19.47 -8.87
C GLN A 100 -7.50 20.23 -7.57
N SER A 101 -6.89 19.86 -6.45
CA SER A 101 -7.15 20.47 -5.15
C SER A 101 -6.04 20.17 -4.15
N PRO A 102 -5.89 20.97 -3.09
CA PRO A 102 -5.26 20.49 -1.86
C PRO A 102 -5.89 19.18 -1.39
N VAL A 103 -5.12 18.40 -0.63
CA VAL A 103 -5.55 17.08 -0.17
C VAL A 103 -5.33 16.88 1.31
N ASP A 104 -6.20 16.07 1.90
CA ASP A 104 -6.03 15.48 3.22
C ASP A 104 -5.43 14.07 3.08
N ILE A 105 -4.49 13.76 3.96
CA ILE A 105 -3.81 12.46 4.04
C ILE A 105 -4.16 11.83 5.38
N SER A 106 -4.54 10.56 5.39
CA SER A 106 -4.73 9.79 6.63
C SER A 106 -4.19 8.38 6.53
N LEU A 107 -3.71 7.85 7.65
CA LEU A 107 -3.23 6.47 7.79
C LEU A 107 -3.60 5.94 9.17
N ASP A 108 -4.22 4.76 9.22
CA ASP A 108 -4.55 4.11 10.48
C ASP A 108 -3.48 3.09 10.85
N ILE A 109 -3.09 3.09 12.12
CA ILE A 109 -1.98 2.30 12.65
C ILE A 109 -2.40 1.69 13.99
N SER A 110 -2.18 0.39 14.15
CA SER A 110 -2.26 -0.29 15.43
C SER A 110 -1.00 -1.12 15.68
N SER A 111 -0.80 -1.54 16.91
CA SER A 111 0.37 -2.34 17.30
C SER A 111 -0.03 -3.51 18.20
N GLN A 112 0.73 -4.60 18.13
CA GLN A 112 0.55 -5.77 18.98
C GLN A 112 1.92 -6.28 19.50
N GLY A 113 1.90 -7.11 20.54
CA GLY A 113 3.11 -7.71 21.10
C GLY A 113 4.00 -6.72 21.88
N GLY A 114 5.31 -6.95 21.83
CA GLY A 114 6.33 -6.28 22.65
C GLY A 114 6.70 -4.84 22.29
N VAL A 115 5.99 -4.19 21.35
CA VAL A 115 6.44 -2.93 20.70
C VAL A 115 6.86 -1.87 21.73
N ASP A 116 8.09 -1.38 21.62
CA ASP A 116 8.70 -0.44 22.56
C ASP A 116 9.06 0.91 21.94
N LYS A 117 9.57 1.85 22.74
CA LYS A 117 9.82 3.24 22.31
C LYS A 117 10.88 3.38 21.21
N GLY A 118 11.67 2.34 20.94
CA GLY A 118 12.62 2.24 19.83
C GLY A 118 11.97 1.88 18.50
N ASP A 119 10.76 1.32 18.53
CA ASP A 119 9.99 0.93 17.35
C ASP A 119 9.10 2.06 16.86
N TYR A 120 8.91 2.13 15.54
CA TYR A 120 8.15 3.23 14.95
C TYR A 120 7.56 2.93 13.60
N VAL A 121 6.57 3.75 13.26
CA VAL A 121 6.10 4.03 11.91
C VAL A 121 6.15 5.54 11.68
N LYS A 122 6.85 5.98 10.64
CA LYS A 122 6.93 7.39 10.23
C LYS A 122 6.35 7.53 8.83
N LEU A 123 5.55 8.57 8.62
CA LEU A 123 5.02 8.91 7.30
C LEU A 123 5.60 10.24 6.84
N TYR A 124 6.04 10.26 5.59
CA TYR A 124 6.62 11.40 4.92
C TYR A 124 5.88 11.66 3.61
N GLN A 125 6.04 12.88 3.10
CA GLN A 125 5.60 13.28 1.77
C GLN A 125 6.73 13.90 0.97
N ILE A 126 6.67 13.70 -0.34
CA ILE A 126 7.38 14.48 -1.35
C ILE A 126 6.32 15.10 -2.26
N VAL A 127 6.34 16.42 -2.39
CA VAL A 127 5.42 17.16 -3.25
C VAL A 127 6.20 17.75 -4.42
N ASP A 128 5.72 17.53 -5.65
CA ASP A 128 6.28 18.08 -6.89
C ASP A 128 7.79 17.83 -7.07
N GLY A 129 8.28 16.67 -6.63
CA GLY A 129 9.70 16.31 -6.70
C GLY A 129 10.61 17.06 -5.72
N GLY A 130 10.02 17.77 -4.74
CA GLY A 130 10.75 18.47 -3.69
C GLY A 130 11.39 17.55 -2.66
N THR A 131 11.78 18.11 -1.52
CA THR A 131 12.41 17.37 -0.41
C THR A 131 11.39 16.56 0.37
N GLU A 132 11.83 15.40 0.91
CA GLU A 132 11.06 14.60 1.85
C GLU A 132 10.72 15.41 3.11
N LYS A 133 9.43 15.47 3.49
CA LYS A 133 8.94 16.16 4.68
C LYS A 133 8.12 15.21 5.55
N LEU A 134 8.44 15.15 6.84
CA LEU A 134 7.69 14.36 7.82
C LEU A 134 6.25 14.88 7.95
N ILE A 135 5.28 13.99 7.85
CA ILE A 135 3.88 14.23 8.21
C ILE A 135 3.70 13.95 9.70
N GLY A 136 4.16 12.79 10.16
CA GLY A 136 4.07 12.40 11.56
C GLY A 136 4.81 11.10 11.85
N GLU A 137 4.88 10.77 13.14
CA GLU A 137 5.44 9.51 13.62
C GLU A 137 4.55 8.90 14.71
N ILE A 138 4.49 7.57 14.73
CA ILE A 138 4.01 6.76 15.83
C ILE A 138 5.21 6.00 16.38
N LYS A 139 5.46 6.10 17.68
CA LYS A 139 6.53 5.41 18.39
C LYS A 139 5.96 4.56 19.50
N GLY A 140 6.49 3.35 19.65
CA GLY A 140 6.06 2.43 20.69
C GLY A 140 4.63 1.94 20.57
N ARG A 141 4.25 1.12 21.56
CA ARG A 141 2.95 0.50 21.63
C ARG A 141 1.81 1.52 21.69
N GLN A 142 0.83 1.31 20.84
CA GLN A 142 -0.45 2.01 20.84
C GLN A 142 -1.45 1.21 21.68
N SER A 143 -2.17 1.88 22.58
CA SER A 143 -3.25 1.25 23.35
C SER A 143 -4.53 1.04 22.53
N HIS A 144 -4.68 1.83 21.46
CA HIS A 144 -5.82 1.81 20.53
C HIS A 144 -5.34 2.11 19.10
N LEU A 145 -6.25 1.97 18.13
CA LEU A 145 -6.01 2.44 16.77
C LEU A 145 -5.64 3.94 16.79
N SER A 146 -4.56 4.28 16.09
CA SER A 146 -4.06 5.65 15.96
C SER A 146 -4.15 6.08 14.51
N THR A 147 -4.67 7.28 14.25
CA THR A 147 -4.72 7.84 12.90
C THR A 147 -3.69 8.95 12.75
N MET A 148 -2.73 8.76 11.86
CA MET A 148 -1.83 9.84 11.43
C MET A 148 -2.53 10.70 10.38
N ARG A 149 -2.39 12.02 10.46
CA ARG A 149 -3.04 12.98 9.55
C ARG A 149 -2.02 13.95 8.97
N GLY A 150 -2.19 14.28 7.70
CA GLY A 150 -1.35 15.21 6.98
C GLY A 150 -2.11 15.95 5.89
N THR A 151 -1.43 16.88 5.24
CA THR A 151 -2.01 17.69 4.16
C THR A 151 -0.95 17.97 3.11
N ALA A 152 -1.35 18.03 1.84
CA ALA A 152 -0.47 18.43 0.75
C ALA A 152 -1.15 19.41 -0.20
N THR A 153 -0.36 20.21 -0.90
CA THR A 153 -0.82 21.09 -1.98
C THR A 153 0.26 21.13 -3.05
N GLY A 154 -0.10 20.82 -4.29
CA GLY A 154 0.84 20.68 -5.39
C GLY A 154 0.16 20.00 -6.58
N LYS A 155 0.94 19.33 -7.44
CA LYS A 155 0.43 18.56 -8.58
C LYS A 155 0.67 17.06 -8.42
N LYS A 156 1.80 16.69 -7.82
CA LYS A 156 2.23 15.31 -7.59
C LYS A 156 2.58 15.10 -6.13
N LEU A 157 2.12 13.99 -5.56
CA LEU A 157 2.43 13.57 -4.21
C LEU A 157 3.00 12.16 -4.24
N ILE A 158 4.09 11.95 -3.51
CA ILE A 158 4.58 10.61 -3.15
C ILE A 158 4.56 10.53 -1.64
N LEU A 159 3.98 9.45 -1.10
CA LEU A 159 4.06 9.13 0.31
C LEU A 159 5.15 8.08 0.54
N ILE A 160 5.95 8.30 1.58
CA ILE A 160 6.99 7.38 2.01
C ILE A 160 6.73 7.03 3.45
N MET A 161 6.67 5.74 3.75
CA MET A 161 6.59 5.26 5.11
C MET A 161 7.86 4.52 5.47
N ARG A 162 8.41 4.84 6.64
CA ARG A 162 9.56 4.17 7.22
C ARG A 162 9.14 3.49 8.51
N SER A 163 9.42 2.21 8.64
CA SER A 163 8.99 1.42 9.81
C SER A 163 10.10 0.54 10.34
N LYS A 164 10.19 0.40 11.66
CA LYS A 164 11.15 -0.49 12.32
C LYS A 164 10.49 -1.15 13.53
N VAL A 165 10.74 -2.45 13.64
CA VAL A 165 10.56 -3.26 14.86
C VAL A 165 11.89 -3.88 15.26
N SER A 166 12.13 -4.04 16.55
CA SER A 166 13.38 -4.43 17.18
C SER A 166 13.41 -5.86 17.73
N SER A 167 12.24 -6.50 17.86
CA SER A 167 12.02 -7.88 18.30
C SER A 167 11.06 -8.64 17.36
N ASP A 168 11.01 -9.97 17.50
CA ASP A 168 10.25 -10.86 16.62
C ASP A 168 8.75 -10.91 16.97
N ASP A 169 8.40 -10.60 18.23
CA ASP A 169 7.02 -10.57 18.71
C ASP A 169 6.33 -9.21 18.48
N GLU A 170 7.05 -8.23 17.95
CA GLU A 170 6.57 -6.87 17.74
C GLU A 170 5.86 -6.71 16.41
N VAL A 171 4.68 -6.09 16.42
CA VAL A 171 3.85 -5.94 15.23
C VAL A 171 3.35 -4.51 15.10
N PHE A 172 3.50 -3.93 13.90
CA PHE A 172 2.64 -2.83 13.44
C PHE A 172 1.71 -3.33 12.34
N ILE A 173 0.44 -2.95 12.45
CA ILE A 173 -0.60 -3.19 11.45
C ILE A 173 -1.06 -1.83 10.96
N ILE A 174 -0.95 -1.62 9.65
CA ILE A 174 -1.25 -0.37 9.00
C ILE A 174 -2.31 -0.60 7.93
N ASP A 175 -3.31 0.27 7.90
CA ASP A 175 -4.42 0.16 6.97
C ASP A 175 -5.00 1.55 6.67
N ASN A 176 -5.93 1.62 5.73
CA ASN A 176 -6.72 2.80 5.41
C ASN A 176 -5.88 4.02 4.99
N LEU A 177 -4.79 3.81 4.24
CA LEU A 177 -4.00 4.90 3.69
C LEU A 177 -4.83 5.65 2.62
N LYS A 178 -5.16 6.90 2.91
CA LYS A 178 -6.07 7.72 2.08
C LYS A 178 -5.41 9.04 1.73
N VAL A 179 -5.63 9.46 0.49
CA VAL A 179 -5.42 10.83 0.01
C VAL A 179 -6.71 11.27 -0.65
N THR A 180 -7.36 12.29 -0.08
CA THR A 180 -8.67 12.76 -0.55
C THR A 180 -8.62 14.26 -0.85
N PRO A 181 -9.39 14.73 -1.85
CA PRO A 181 -9.60 16.17 -2.04
C PRO A 181 -10.10 16.81 -0.75
N ARG A 182 -9.58 18.00 -0.43
CA ARG A 182 -10.06 18.84 0.66
C ARG A 182 -11.12 19.82 0.17
#